data_AF-A0A315EXK2-F1
#
_entry.id   AF-A0A315EXK2-F1
#
_cell.length_a   1.000
_cell.length_b   1.000
_cell.length_c   1.000
_cell.angle_alpha   90.00
_cell.angle_beta   90.00
_cell.angle_gamma   90.00
#
_symmetry.space_group_name_H-M   'P 1'
#
loop_
_entity.id
_entity.type
_entity.pdbx_description
1 polymer ?
#
loop_
_entity_poly.entity_id
_entity_poly.type
_entity_poly.pdbx_seq_one_letter_code
_entity_poly.pdbx_strand_id
1 'polypeptide(L)'
;MNTRILKTYVGVALLAAGSSFAQMTPVGTWRNIDDKTGEAKAEIQIIEKESVLSGRVVKSLRNDPNAKKTCEDCKDDRKDQDIIGMEIIRGVKLDSSSEFLWAGGGKILDPENGKEYSVKMVPKEGGQKLQVRGYIGPFYRTQVWLRAQ
;
A
#
# COMPACT_ATOMS: atom_id res chain seq x y z
N MET A 1 50.88 -44.92 -25.68
CA MET A 1 50.94 -43.46 -25.86
C MET A 1 49.73 -43.06 -26.69
N ASN A 2 48.73 -42.40 -26.10
CA ASN A 2 47.81 -41.48 -26.78
C ASN A 2 46.79 -40.94 -25.78
N THR A 3 47.09 -39.72 -25.34
CA THR A 3 46.34 -38.83 -24.47
C THR A 3 45.02 -38.44 -25.15
N ARG A 4 43.89 -38.52 -24.43
CA ARG A 4 42.67 -37.80 -24.81
C ARG A 4 42.30 -36.83 -23.70
N ILE A 5 42.33 -35.56 -24.10
CA ILE A 5 42.18 -34.35 -23.31
C ILE A 5 40.77 -34.30 -22.70
N LEU A 6 40.71 -34.18 -21.38
CA LEU A 6 39.48 -33.90 -20.65
C LEU A 6 39.10 -32.43 -20.88
N LYS A 7 38.03 -32.16 -21.64
CA LYS A 7 37.51 -30.81 -21.81
C LYS A 7 36.71 -30.42 -20.57
N THR A 8 37.33 -29.67 -19.67
CA THR A 8 36.64 -29.05 -18.53
C THR A 8 35.81 -27.87 -19.05
N TYR A 9 34.49 -28.02 -19.11
CA TYR A 9 33.58 -26.91 -19.34
C TYR A 9 33.41 -26.16 -18.01
N VAL A 10 34.07 -25.01 -17.86
CA VAL A 10 33.78 -24.06 -16.78
C VAL A 10 32.50 -23.33 -17.17
N GLY A 11 31.37 -23.78 -16.62
CA GLY A 11 30.11 -23.06 -16.72
C GLY A 11 30.18 -21.78 -15.89
N VAL A 12 30.21 -20.62 -16.56
CA VAL A 12 30.05 -19.31 -15.90
C VAL A 12 28.59 -19.20 -15.48
N ALA A 13 28.31 -19.41 -14.20
CA ALA A 13 27.02 -19.10 -13.61
C ALA A 13 26.91 -17.57 -13.48
N LEU A 14 26.20 -16.92 -14.41
CA LEU A 14 25.78 -15.53 -14.26
C LEU A 14 24.79 -15.46 -13.09
N LEU A 15 25.27 -15.03 -11.92
CA LEU A 15 24.43 -14.55 -10.84
C LEU A 15 23.83 -13.22 -11.28
N ALA A 16 22.66 -13.25 -11.91
CA ALA A 16 21.84 -12.06 -12.10
C ALA A 16 21.33 -11.62 -10.72
N ALA A 17 22.09 -10.76 -10.05
CA ALA A 17 21.61 -10.02 -8.89
C ALA A 17 20.51 -9.07 -9.40
N GLY A 18 19.26 -9.51 -9.32
CA GLY A 18 18.11 -8.68 -9.63
C GLY A 18 18.04 -7.54 -8.63
N SER A 19 18.48 -6.35 -9.03
CA SER A 19 18.19 -5.12 -8.30
C SER A 19 16.67 -4.99 -8.22
N SER A 20 16.10 -5.18 -7.02
CA SER A 20 14.71 -4.86 -6.74
C SER A 20 14.54 -3.35 -6.81
N PHE A 21 14.40 -2.80 -8.01
CA PHE A 21 13.98 -1.42 -8.19
C PHE A 21 12.59 -1.29 -7.58
N ALA A 22 12.46 -0.47 -6.54
CA ALA A 22 11.18 -0.19 -5.94
C ALA A 22 10.26 0.40 -7.01
N GLN A 23 9.15 -0.29 -7.27
CA GLN A 23 8.23 0.04 -8.35
C GLN A 23 7.45 1.32 -7.98
N MET A 24 7.32 2.25 -8.93
CA MET A 24 6.51 3.48 -8.79
C MET A 24 5.02 3.17 -8.88
N THR A 25 4.52 2.41 -7.90
CA THR A 25 3.13 1.96 -7.78
C THR A 25 2.66 2.04 -6.33
N PRO A 26 1.36 2.28 -6.07
CA PRO A 26 0.77 2.08 -4.75
C PRO A 26 0.73 0.61 -4.31
N VAL A 27 0.92 -0.36 -5.19
CA VAL A 27 0.94 -1.79 -4.81
C VAL A 27 2.09 -2.07 -3.84
N GLY A 28 1.76 -2.78 -2.75
CA GLY A 28 2.69 -3.14 -1.68
C GLY A 28 2.10 -2.93 -0.29
N THR A 29 2.92 -3.15 0.73
CA THR A 29 2.56 -2.93 2.13
C THR A 29 3.11 -1.59 2.61
N TRP A 30 2.29 -0.84 3.32
CA TRP A 30 2.59 0.53 3.73
C TRP A 30 2.26 0.78 5.18
N ARG A 31 3.10 1.57 5.86
CA ARG A 31 2.84 2.12 7.18
C ARG A 31 2.21 3.49 7.06
N ASN A 32 0.98 3.65 7.53
CA ASN A 32 0.38 4.96 7.68
C ASN A 32 0.85 5.62 8.98
N ILE A 33 1.07 6.93 8.94
CA ILE A 33 1.65 7.70 10.03
C ILE A 33 0.57 8.53 10.72
N ASP A 34 0.59 8.59 12.05
CA ASP A 34 -0.24 9.49 12.82
C ASP A 34 0.34 10.90 12.76
N ASP A 35 -0.35 11.84 12.13
CA ASP A 35 0.16 13.22 11.99
C ASP A 35 0.32 13.94 13.35
N LYS A 36 -0.27 13.44 14.45
CA LYS A 36 -0.11 14.05 15.78
C LYS A 36 1.12 13.52 16.51
N THR A 37 1.39 12.21 16.42
CA THR A 37 2.48 11.58 17.18
C THR A 37 3.71 11.28 16.34
N GLY A 38 3.57 11.21 15.02
CA GLY A 38 4.62 10.77 14.09
C GLY A 38 4.83 9.25 14.08
N GLU A 39 4.03 8.49 14.82
CA GLU A 39 4.17 7.04 14.93
C GLU A 39 3.38 6.32 13.84
N ALA A 40 3.84 5.11 13.47
CA ALA A 40 3.11 4.26 12.54
C ALA A 40 1.85 3.68 13.22
N LYS A 41 0.70 3.79 12.56
CA LYS A 41 -0.60 3.33 13.11
C LYS A 41 -0.90 1.88 12.74
N ALA A 42 -0.67 1.52 11.48
CA ALA A 42 -1.00 0.22 10.93
C ALA A 42 -0.14 -0.10 9.71
N GLU A 43 -0.09 -1.38 9.34
CA GLU A 43 0.36 -1.81 8.02
C GLU A 43 -0.86 -2.09 7.14
N ILE A 44 -0.84 -1.54 5.94
CA ILE A 44 -1.93 -1.61 4.96
C ILE A 44 -1.36 -2.21 3.68
N GLN A 45 -1.89 -3.36 3.28
CA GLN A 45 -1.51 -4.01 2.03
C GLN A 45 -2.44 -3.52 0.92
N ILE A 46 -1.85 -2.97 -0.13
CA ILE A 46 -2.53 -2.57 -1.36
C ILE A 46 -2.18 -3.59 -2.46
N ILE A 47 -3.21 -4.13 -3.10
CA ILE A 47 -3.08 -5.04 -4.25
C ILE A 47 -3.80 -4.46 -5.45
N GLU A 48 -3.41 -4.91 -6.64
CA GLU A 48 -4.06 -4.58 -7.89
C GLU A 48 -4.66 -5.84 -8.52
N LYS A 49 -5.93 -5.77 -8.91
CA LYS A 49 -6.59 -6.80 -9.72
C LYS A 49 -7.34 -6.10 -10.85
N GLU A 50 -7.12 -6.54 -12.09
CA GLU A 50 -7.82 -5.97 -13.26
C GLU A 50 -7.70 -4.43 -13.34
N SER A 51 -6.49 -3.91 -13.05
CA SER A 51 -6.19 -2.46 -13.02
C SER A 51 -6.97 -1.65 -11.98
N VAL A 52 -7.49 -2.31 -10.95
CA VAL A 52 -8.19 -1.69 -9.82
C VAL A 52 -7.44 -2.00 -8.53
N LEU A 53 -7.11 -0.96 -7.78
CA LEU A 53 -6.52 -1.09 -6.47
C LEU A 53 -7.59 -1.35 -5.40
N SER A 54 -7.26 -2.27 -4.51
CA SER A 54 -7.93 -2.48 -3.23
C SER A 54 -6.87 -2.54 -2.13
N GLY A 55 -7.26 -2.26 -0.89
CA GLY A 55 -6.31 -2.29 0.21
C GLY A 55 -6.95 -2.62 1.55
N ARG A 56 -6.21 -3.42 2.33
CA ARG A 56 -6.65 -3.98 3.61
C ARG A 56 -5.68 -3.67 4.72
N VAL A 57 -6.19 -3.46 5.93
CA VAL A 57 -5.35 -3.37 7.14
C VAL A 57 -4.85 -4.77 7.46
N VAL A 58 -3.54 -4.99 7.50
CA VAL A 58 -2.96 -6.32 7.79
C VAL A 58 -2.38 -6.41 9.19
N LYS A 59 -2.06 -5.27 9.82
CA LYS A 59 -1.48 -5.23 11.17
C LYS A 59 -1.78 -3.90 11.85
N SER A 60 -2.08 -3.92 13.16
CA SER A 60 -2.03 -2.72 14.00
C SER A 60 -0.61 -2.52 14.53
N LEU A 61 -0.11 -1.28 14.46
CA LEU A 61 1.19 -0.87 15.01
C LEU A 61 1.04 0.06 16.21
N ARG A 62 -0.21 0.36 16.60
CA ARG A 62 -0.48 1.20 17.76
C ARG A 62 -0.10 0.50 19.06
N ASN A 63 0.55 1.25 19.94
CA ASN A 63 0.80 0.86 21.32
C ASN A 63 -0.27 1.44 22.28
N ASP A 64 -1.53 1.43 21.84
CA ASP A 64 -2.67 1.94 22.63
C ASP A 64 -3.65 0.79 22.91
N PRO A 65 -3.81 0.36 24.17
CA PRO A 65 -4.75 -0.71 24.52
C PRO A 65 -6.22 -0.32 24.28
N ASN A 66 -6.52 0.98 24.16
CA ASN A 66 -7.87 1.49 23.90
C ASN A 66 -8.13 1.74 22.41
N ALA A 67 -7.18 1.42 21.53
CA ALA A 67 -7.40 1.52 20.10
C ALA A 67 -8.60 0.66 19.69
N LYS A 68 -9.49 1.24 18.88
CA LYS A 68 -10.64 0.51 18.33
C LYS A 68 -10.17 -0.77 17.63
N LYS A 69 -10.88 -1.87 17.90
CA LYS A 69 -10.64 -3.18 17.28
C LYS A 69 -11.61 -3.45 16.13
N THR A 70 -12.83 -2.91 16.25
CA THR A 70 -13.91 -3.01 15.27
C THR A 70 -14.30 -1.62 14.74
N CYS A 71 -14.89 -1.55 13.55
CA CYS A 71 -15.41 -0.29 13.01
C CYS A 71 -16.88 -0.06 13.39
N GLU A 72 -17.13 0.42 14.60
CA GLU A 72 -18.48 0.68 15.10
C GLU A 72 -19.18 1.85 14.35
N ASP A 73 -18.39 2.83 13.88
CA ASP A 73 -18.89 4.03 13.20
C ASP A 73 -19.13 3.83 11.69
N CYS A 74 -18.66 2.71 11.13
CA CYS A 74 -18.87 2.37 9.73
C CYS A 74 -20.37 2.26 9.42
N LYS A 75 -20.78 2.64 8.21
CA LYS A 75 -22.19 2.69 7.79
C LYS A 75 -22.55 1.68 6.70
N ASP A 76 -21.60 0.86 6.29
CA ASP A 76 -21.74 -0.11 5.21
C ASP A 76 -21.47 -1.55 5.71
N ASP A 77 -21.11 -2.45 4.79
CA ASP A 77 -20.77 -3.85 5.05
C ASP A 77 -19.63 -4.05 6.06
N ARG A 78 -18.88 -2.98 6.40
CA ARG A 78 -17.78 -3.01 7.37
C ARG A 78 -18.20 -2.63 8.78
N LYS A 79 -19.48 -2.29 9.00
CA LYS A 79 -20.01 -1.98 10.33
C LYS A 79 -19.82 -3.16 11.29
N ASP A 80 -19.27 -2.85 12.46
CA ASP A 80 -18.99 -3.78 13.56
C ASP A 80 -18.04 -4.93 13.18
N GLN A 81 -17.36 -4.84 12.03
CA GLN A 81 -16.33 -5.80 11.61
C GLN A 81 -14.97 -5.45 12.20
N ASP A 82 -14.12 -6.47 12.37
CA ASP A 82 -12.73 -6.30 12.79
C ASP A 82 -11.96 -5.40 11.82
N ILE A 83 -11.19 -4.46 12.36
CA ILE A 83 -10.36 -3.54 11.58
C ILE A 83 -9.21 -4.29 10.93
N ILE A 84 -8.59 -5.25 11.62
CA ILE A 84 -7.56 -6.12 11.02
C ILE A 84 -8.25 -7.06 10.03
N GLY A 85 -7.79 -7.03 8.78
CA GLY A 85 -8.41 -7.73 7.65
C GLY A 85 -9.41 -6.86 6.86
N MET A 86 -9.86 -5.73 7.43
CA MET A 86 -10.83 -4.84 6.79
C MET A 86 -10.28 -4.22 5.51
N GLU A 87 -11.07 -4.30 4.44
CA GLU A 87 -10.81 -3.55 3.21
C GLU A 87 -11.20 -2.08 3.39
N ILE A 88 -10.19 -1.23 3.47
CA ILE A 88 -10.37 0.21 3.68
C ILE A 88 -10.18 1.00 2.39
N ILE A 89 -9.48 0.46 1.39
CA ILE A 89 -9.30 1.10 0.07
C ILE A 89 -10.08 0.30 -0.96
N ARG A 90 -10.95 0.95 -1.72
CA ARG A 90 -11.81 0.31 -2.73
C ARG A 90 -11.80 1.08 -4.03
N GLY A 91 -11.66 0.36 -5.14
CA GLY A 91 -12.01 0.86 -6.47
C GLY A 91 -11.08 1.93 -7.06
N VAL A 92 -9.83 2.07 -6.57
CA VAL A 92 -8.94 3.13 -7.06
C VAL A 92 -8.30 2.72 -8.38
N LYS A 93 -8.49 3.54 -9.42
CA LYS A 93 -7.90 3.31 -10.75
C LYS A 93 -6.85 4.37 -11.07
N LEU A 94 -5.93 4.02 -11.96
CA LEU A 94 -5.01 4.98 -12.56
C LEU A 94 -5.82 6.07 -13.28
N ASP A 95 -5.40 7.31 -13.10
CA ASP A 95 -5.96 8.48 -13.75
C ASP A 95 -5.30 8.65 -15.13
N SER A 96 -6.10 8.79 -16.18
CA SER A 96 -5.58 8.90 -17.55
C SER A 96 -4.74 10.17 -17.78
N SER A 97 -4.79 11.14 -16.86
CA SER A 97 -3.99 12.37 -16.96
C SER A 97 -2.54 12.21 -16.51
N SER A 98 -2.17 11.14 -15.80
CA SER A 98 -0.80 10.93 -15.32
C SER A 98 -0.50 9.46 -15.00
N GLU A 99 0.66 9.00 -15.45
CA GLU A 99 1.18 7.64 -15.22
C GLU A 99 1.40 7.26 -13.74
N PHE A 100 1.49 8.26 -12.84
CA PHE A 100 1.75 8.05 -11.41
C PHE A 100 0.62 8.58 -10.51
N LEU A 101 -0.57 8.82 -11.06
CA LEU A 101 -1.70 9.31 -10.30
C LEU A 101 -2.82 8.27 -10.28
N TRP A 102 -3.12 7.72 -9.10
CA TRP A 102 -4.31 6.89 -8.91
C TRP A 102 -5.40 7.74 -8.26
N ALA A 103 -6.35 8.20 -9.06
CA ALA A 103 -7.43 9.09 -8.63
C ALA A 103 -8.80 8.72 -9.23
N GLY A 104 -8.88 7.67 -10.05
CA GLY A 104 -10.11 7.27 -10.71
C GLY A 104 -11.05 6.53 -9.77
N GLY A 105 -12.17 7.14 -9.39
CA GLY A 105 -13.33 6.50 -8.73
C GLY A 105 -13.12 5.97 -7.29
N GLY A 106 -11.88 5.97 -6.80
CA GLY A 106 -11.50 5.28 -5.57
C GLY A 106 -12.01 5.91 -4.28
N LYS A 107 -12.22 5.06 -3.27
CA LYS A 107 -12.57 5.45 -1.91
C LYS A 107 -11.58 4.90 -0.89
N ILE A 108 -11.39 5.65 0.19
CA ILE A 108 -10.70 5.20 1.40
C ILE A 108 -11.59 5.43 2.62
N LEU A 109 -11.75 4.41 3.46
CA LEU A 109 -12.42 4.46 4.74
C LEU A 109 -11.40 4.74 5.86
N ASP A 110 -11.76 5.62 6.80
CA ASP A 110 -11.10 5.74 8.09
C ASP A 110 -11.91 4.97 9.16
N PRO A 111 -11.45 3.79 9.62
CA PRO A 111 -12.19 3.00 10.60
C PRO A 111 -12.34 3.67 11.98
N GLU A 112 -11.59 4.73 12.27
CA GLU A 112 -11.67 5.42 13.56
C GLU A 112 -12.89 6.31 13.69
N ASN A 113 -13.41 6.78 12.56
CA ASN A 113 -14.58 7.67 12.51
C ASN A 113 -15.65 7.21 11.52
N GLY A 114 -15.45 6.07 10.85
CA GLY A 114 -16.38 5.45 9.91
C GLY A 114 -16.61 6.24 8.62
N LYS A 115 -15.81 7.28 8.34
CA LYS A 115 -16.01 8.13 7.16
C LYS A 115 -15.26 7.58 5.96
N GLU A 116 -15.93 7.67 4.81
CA GLU A 116 -15.32 7.42 3.52
C GLU A 116 -14.96 8.71 2.79
N TYR A 117 -13.82 8.67 2.13
CA TYR A 117 -13.23 9.79 1.41
C TYR A 117 -12.97 9.37 -0.03
N SER A 118 -13.15 10.28 -0.99
CA SER A 118 -12.52 10.07 -2.30
C SER A 118 -11.00 10.13 -2.13
N VAL A 119 -10.26 9.21 -2.76
CA VAL A 119 -8.83 9.07 -2.53
C VAL A 119 -8.01 9.32 -3.79
N LYS A 120 -6.87 10.00 -3.61
CA LYS A 120 -5.80 10.09 -4.61
C LYS A 120 -4.51 9.53 -4.02
N MET A 121 -3.79 8.74 -4.80
CA MET A 121 -2.53 8.13 -4.39
C MET A 121 -1.44 8.44 -5.42
N VAL A 122 -0.28 8.85 -4.93
CA VAL A 122 0.89 9.16 -5.77
C VAL A 122 2.13 8.54 -5.14
N PRO A 123 2.75 7.51 -5.74
CA PRO A 123 4.03 7.00 -5.29
C PRO A 123 5.11 8.08 -5.47
N LYS A 124 6.05 8.13 -4.55
CA LYS A 124 7.14 9.13 -4.46
C LYS A 124 8.45 8.44 -4.13
N GLU A 125 9.56 9.14 -4.38
CA GLU A 125 10.91 8.73 -3.96
C GLU A 125 11.24 7.29 -4.39
N GLY A 126 11.07 7.00 -5.69
CA GLY A 126 11.32 5.67 -6.23
C GLY A 126 10.42 4.59 -5.62
N GLY A 127 9.21 4.93 -5.17
CA GLY A 127 8.26 3.99 -4.58
C GLY A 127 8.46 3.75 -3.09
N GLN A 128 9.40 4.44 -2.41
CA GLN A 128 9.60 4.29 -0.96
C GLN A 128 8.53 5.00 -0.13
N LYS A 129 7.86 6.00 -0.72
CA LYS A 129 6.77 6.76 -0.08
C LYS A 129 5.52 6.74 -0.94
N LEU A 130 4.37 6.78 -0.28
CA LEU A 130 3.06 6.93 -0.92
C LEU A 130 2.37 8.15 -0.34
N GLN A 131 2.14 9.16 -1.17
CA GLN A 131 1.28 10.26 -0.79
C GLN A 131 -0.18 9.83 -0.97
N VAL A 132 -0.93 9.77 0.13
CA VAL A 132 -2.36 9.42 0.16
C VAL A 132 -3.15 10.65 0.55
N ARG A 133 -4.05 11.10 -0.32
CA ARG A 133 -4.89 12.28 -0.07
C ARG A 133 -6.37 11.90 -0.11
N GLY A 134 -7.07 12.12 0.99
CA GLY A 134 -8.52 11.92 1.13
C GLY A 134 -9.28 13.24 1.01
N TYR A 135 -10.45 13.21 0.36
CA TYR A 135 -11.30 14.36 0.09
C TYR A 135 -12.72 14.19 0.62
N ILE A 136 -13.28 15.26 1.19
CA ILE A 136 -14.73 15.47 1.40
C ILE A 136 -15.10 16.79 0.75
N GLY A 137 -15.76 16.74 -0.41
CA GLY A 137 -16.07 17.94 -1.19
C GLY A 137 -14.79 18.74 -1.52
N PRO A 138 -14.72 20.05 -1.19
CA PRO A 138 -13.53 20.87 -1.45
C PRO A 138 -12.40 20.66 -0.42
N PHE A 139 -12.68 20.01 0.71
CA PHE A 139 -11.72 19.83 1.79
C PHE A 139 -10.94 18.54 1.61
N TYR A 140 -9.66 18.56 1.98
CA TYR A 140 -8.80 17.39 1.91
C TYR A 140 -7.77 17.32 3.03
N ARG A 141 -7.27 16.12 3.28
CA ARG A 141 -6.09 15.86 4.11
C ARG A 141 -5.12 14.99 3.31
N THR A 142 -3.83 15.26 3.48
CA THR A 142 -2.76 14.46 2.87
C THR A 142 -1.95 13.78 3.96
N GLN A 143 -1.64 12.51 3.78
CA GLN A 143 -0.68 11.75 4.56
C GLN A 143 0.40 11.21 3.65
N VAL A 144 1.58 10.98 4.22
CA VAL A 144 2.66 10.24 3.55
C VAL A 144 2.83 8.92 4.28
N TRP A 145 2.60 7.83 3.56
CA TRP A 145 2.82 6.49 4.06
C TRP A 145 4.20 6.01 3.64
N LEU A 146 4.83 5.23 4.51
CA LEU A 146 6.17 4.69 4.30
C LEU A 146 6.06 3.24 3.87
N ARG A 147 6.82 2.82 2.86
CA ARG A 147 6.80 1.41 2.43
C ARG A 147 7.29 0.53 3.58
N ALA A 148 6.53 -0.52 3.89
CA ALA A 148 6.95 -1.50 4.88
C ALA A 148 8.09 -2.36 4.27
N GLN A 149 9.12 -2.62 5.09
CA GLN A 149 10.25 -3.49 4.73
C GLN A 149 9.90 -4.96 4.99
#